data_AF-A0A7V3FZL0-F1
#
_entry.id   AF-A0A7V3FZL0-F1
#
_cell.length_a   1.000
_cell.length_b   1.000
_cell.length_c   1.000
_cell.angle_alpha   90.00
_cell.angle_beta   90.00
_cell.angle_gamma   90.00
#
_symmetry.space_group_name_H-M   'P 1'
#
loop_
_entity.id
_entity.type
_entity.pdbx_description
1 polymer ?
#
loop_
_entity_poly.entity_id
_entity_poly.type
_entity_poly.pdbx_seq_one_letter_code
_entity_poly.pdbx_strand_id
1 'polypeptide(L)'
;MNIWEWIRDFRHQAEKIGDRDRLRLTEFHPRAYYTFGEADPDQALALYEQGRNLALRLNEPGWVLFFDDWRVSTLLWFKRDYRNVLDLAVRNALEARRPEHEHVPLRFIVRRNLICAYQLIDPLGYADRIKAALDELEADFEMVGEEKYLVQDCRMWLDFELGDLDSAQERALRVLTWAEKDAEDFDAAHYAIYACTLLCQVAWQRRDDASIRLWAEAGQELITGTDHKMERCEFSLWQALVARREGREKEARSLCRVAQTQAGRLGMPPSRGYFDPLCAYHLAGDQPERALETRRRERALIAGRGQLADECRNQVEICRLLAQMNLPLQAELQRAYECAARLRAPARYLTDLQAIARTTA
;
A
#
# COMPACT_ATOMS: atom_id res chain seq x y z
N MET A 1 -10.30 7.70 23.98
CA MET A 1 -10.83 6.36 23.69
C MET A 1 -10.47 6.02 22.26
N ASN A 2 -9.65 5.01 22.04
CA ASN A 2 -9.34 4.52 20.69
C ASN A 2 -10.41 3.54 20.18
N ILE A 3 -10.31 3.13 18.92
CA ILE A 3 -11.26 2.22 18.28
C ILE A 3 -11.35 0.86 18.97
N TRP A 4 -10.24 0.34 19.50
CA TRP A 4 -10.17 -0.96 20.15
C TRP A 4 -10.80 -0.94 21.54
N GLU A 5 -10.63 0.16 22.28
CA GLU A 5 -11.31 0.42 23.54
C GLU A 5 -12.83 0.50 23.32
N TRP A 6 -13.27 1.22 22.29
CA TRP A 6 -14.69 1.31 21.93
C TRP A 6 -15.29 -0.07 21.61
N ILE A 7 -14.59 -0.90 20.83
CA ILE A 7 -15.03 -2.28 20.52
C ILE A 7 -15.11 -3.14 21.78
N ARG A 8 -14.11 -3.03 22.68
CA ARG A 8 -14.05 -3.80 23.93
C ARG A 8 -15.19 -3.41 24.86
N ASP A 9 -15.46 -2.12 25.01
CA ASP A 9 -16.56 -1.61 25.85
C ASP A 9 -17.92 -2.05 25.29
N PHE A 10 -18.10 -1.97 23.97
CA PHE A 10 -19.31 -2.46 23.29
C PHE A 10 -19.51 -3.97 23.52
N ARG A 11 -18.44 -4.76 23.37
CA ARG A 11 -18.47 -6.20 23.64
C ARG A 11 -18.88 -6.47 25.09
N HIS A 12 -18.23 -5.82 26.05
CA HIS A 12 -18.51 -6.02 27.47
C HIS A 12 -19.97 -5.71 27.82
N GLN A 13 -20.53 -4.63 27.27
CA GLN A 13 -21.93 -4.28 27.45
C GLN A 13 -22.86 -5.36 26.87
N ALA A 14 -22.59 -5.84 25.66
CA ALA A 14 -23.36 -6.91 25.02
C ALA A 14 -23.29 -8.23 25.81
N GLU A 15 -22.12 -8.58 26.37
CA GLU A 15 -21.93 -9.77 27.23
C GLU A 15 -22.81 -9.66 28.49
N LYS A 16 -22.78 -8.49 29.15
CA LYS A 16 -23.53 -8.24 30.39
C LYS A 16 -25.05 -8.39 30.22
N ILE A 17 -25.59 -8.01 29.07
CA ILE A 17 -27.03 -8.11 28.78
C ILE A 17 -27.41 -9.40 28.02
N GLY A 18 -26.43 -10.24 27.65
CA GLY A 18 -26.65 -11.49 26.92
C GLY A 18 -27.07 -11.32 25.45
N ASP A 19 -26.72 -10.18 24.82
CA ASP A 19 -27.10 -9.88 23.43
C ASP A 19 -26.11 -10.52 22.44
N ARG A 20 -26.49 -11.71 21.95
CA ARG A 20 -25.66 -12.50 21.03
C ARG A 20 -25.43 -11.83 19.68
N ASP A 21 -26.39 -11.06 19.18
CA ASP A 21 -26.26 -10.44 17.86
C ASP A 21 -25.30 -9.25 17.93
N ARG A 22 -25.33 -8.45 19.01
CA ARG A 22 -24.32 -7.41 19.25
C ARG A 22 -22.93 -8.00 19.51
N LEU A 23 -22.82 -9.10 20.25
CA LEU A 23 -21.54 -9.79 20.42
C LEU A 23 -20.93 -10.20 19.08
N ARG A 24 -21.77 -10.73 18.19
CA ARG A 24 -21.36 -11.15 16.86
C ARG A 24 -20.79 -10.01 16.01
N LEU A 25 -21.22 -8.75 16.18
CA LEU A 25 -20.61 -7.60 15.49
C LEU A 25 -19.09 -7.53 15.76
N THR A 26 -18.68 -7.80 16.99
CA THR A 26 -17.27 -7.70 17.42
C THR A 26 -16.38 -8.82 16.88
N GLU A 27 -16.98 -9.89 16.36
CA GLU A 27 -16.27 -11.08 15.86
C GLU A 27 -15.90 -10.97 14.38
N PHE A 28 -16.62 -10.13 13.61
CA PHE A 28 -16.40 -10.04 12.16
C PHE A 28 -15.02 -9.49 11.82
N HIS A 29 -14.56 -8.44 12.51
CA HIS A 29 -13.30 -7.79 12.15
C HIS A 29 -12.07 -8.69 12.39
N PRO A 30 -11.85 -9.29 13.57
CA PRO A 30 -10.71 -10.18 13.77
C PRO A 30 -10.68 -11.35 12.77
N ARG A 31 -11.86 -11.92 12.46
CA ARG A 31 -11.96 -12.99 11.46
C ARG A 31 -11.63 -12.49 10.06
N ALA A 32 -12.19 -11.37 9.63
CA ALA A 32 -11.93 -10.81 8.31
C ALA A 32 -10.45 -10.42 8.15
N TYR A 33 -9.88 -9.72 9.13
CA TYR A 33 -8.52 -9.20 9.07
C TYR A 33 -7.47 -10.31 9.24
N TYR A 34 -7.46 -11.02 10.37
CA TYR A 34 -6.38 -11.97 10.68
C TYR A 34 -6.50 -13.31 9.95
N THR A 35 -7.71 -13.74 9.56
CA THR A 35 -7.87 -15.02 8.83
C THR A 35 -7.80 -14.83 7.33
N PHE A 36 -8.37 -13.75 6.81
CA PHE A 36 -8.62 -13.60 5.38
C PHE A 36 -7.90 -12.42 4.73
N GLY A 37 -7.34 -11.46 5.46
CA GLY A 37 -6.76 -10.23 4.90
C GLY A 37 -5.88 -10.47 3.67
N GLU A 38 -4.69 -11.05 3.85
CA GLU A 38 -3.78 -11.36 2.74
C GLU A 38 -4.14 -12.67 2.00
N ALA A 39 -4.88 -13.58 2.65
CA ALA A 39 -5.11 -14.93 2.16
C ALA A 39 -6.32 -15.04 1.21
N ASP A 40 -7.39 -14.31 1.49
CA ASP A 40 -8.63 -14.28 0.72
C ASP A 40 -9.37 -12.93 0.95
N PRO A 41 -8.90 -11.84 0.32
CA PRO A 41 -9.50 -10.52 0.51
C PRO A 41 -10.97 -10.44 0.08
N ASP A 42 -11.43 -11.34 -0.80
CA ASP A 42 -12.84 -11.43 -1.18
C ASP A 42 -13.71 -11.95 -0.04
N GLN A 43 -13.25 -12.98 0.66
CA GLN A 43 -13.93 -13.48 1.85
C GLN A 43 -13.89 -12.46 2.99
N ALA A 44 -12.81 -11.68 3.13
CA ALA A 44 -12.74 -10.58 4.09
C ALA A 44 -13.81 -9.51 3.81
N LEU A 45 -13.95 -9.07 2.55
CA LEU A 45 -15.00 -8.14 2.13
C LEU A 45 -16.41 -8.69 2.38
N ALA A 46 -16.64 -9.97 2.09
CA ALA A 46 -17.92 -10.61 2.33
C ALA A 46 -18.29 -10.64 3.83
N LEU A 47 -17.30 -10.80 4.73
CA LEU A 47 -17.52 -10.73 6.17
C LEU A 47 -17.84 -9.30 6.63
N TYR A 48 -17.15 -8.29 6.12
CA TYR A 48 -17.47 -6.90 6.45
C TYR A 48 -18.87 -6.50 5.95
N GLU A 49 -19.29 -6.97 4.78
CA GLU A 49 -20.65 -6.76 4.29
C GLU A 49 -21.70 -7.48 5.18
N GLN A 50 -21.40 -8.68 5.68
CA GLN A 50 -22.27 -9.35 6.66
C GLN A 50 -22.38 -8.58 7.97
N GLY A 51 -21.25 -8.10 8.50
CA GLY A 51 -21.21 -7.27 9.71
C GLY A 51 -22.02 -5.98 9.53
N ARG A 52 -21.85 -5.29 8.41
CA ARG A 52 -22.60 -4.10 8.03
C ARG A 52 -24.11 -4.34 8.01
N ASN A 53 -24.55 -5.43 7.37
CA ASN A 53 -25.97 -5.78 7.31
C ASN A 53 -26.55 -6.16 8.68
N LEU A 54 -25.75 -6.78 9.55
CA LEU A 54 -26.17 -7.02 10.93
C LEU A 54 -26.29 -5.71 11.71
N ALA A 55 -25.32 -4.80 11.61
CA ALA A 55 -25.34 -3.50 12.27
C ALA A 55 -26.57 -2.66 11.86
N LEU A 56 -26.93 -2.67 10.57
CA LEU A 56 -28.15 -2.02 10.09
C LEU A 56 -29.42 -2.57 10.75
N ARG A 57 -29.54 -3.91 10.86
CA ARG A 57 -30.70 -4.54 11.50
C ARG A 57 -30.80 -4.25 12.99
N LEU A 58 -29.66 -4.08 13.66
CA LEU A 58 -29.58 -3.75 15.08
C LEU A 58 -29.70 -2.24 15.37
N ASN A 59 -29.82 -1.42 14.32
CA ASN A 59 -29.79 0.05 14.41
C ASN A 59 -28.53 0.58 15.10
N GLU A 60 -27.37 0.05 14.70
CA GLU A 60 -26.04 0.41 15.22
C GLU A 60 -25.26 1.22 14.18
N PRO A 61 -25.55 2.51 13.98
CA PRO A 61 -24.98 3.31 12.88
C PRO A 61 -23.44 3.42 12.96
N GLY A 62 -22.87 3.52 14.16
CA GLY A 62 -21.41 3.54 14.33
C GLY A 62 -20.73 2.28 13.81
N TRP A 63 -21.37 1.12 13.97
CA TRP A 63 -20.89 -0.14 13.42
C TRP A 63 -21.06 -0.24 11.90
N VAL A 64 -22.09 0.38 11.33
CA VAL A 64 -22.23 0.48 9.86
C VAL A 64 -21.04 1.24 9.28
N LEU A 65 -20.70 2.40 9.85
CA LEU A 65 -19.54 3.19 9.44
C LEU A 65 -18.23 2.42 9.64
N PHE A 66 -18.06 1.72 10.77
CA PHE A 66 -16.91 0.86 11.04
C PHE A 66 -16.70 -0.17 9.92
N PHE A 67 -17.75 -0.91 9.54
CA PHE A 67 -17.63 -1.92 8.50
C PHE A 67 -17.44 -1.33 7.11
N ASP A 68 -18.07 -0.21 6.80
CA ASP A 68 -17.84 0.47 5.52
C ASP A 68 -16.41 1.02 5.43
N ASP A 69 -15.79 1.48 6.52
CA ASP A 69 -14.40 1.90 6.54
C ASP A 69 -13.43 0.73 6.37
N TRP A 70 -13.65 -0.39 7.06
CA TRP A 70 -12.82 -1.59 6.87
C TRP A 70 -12.94 -2.20 5.47
N ARG A 71 -14.07 -2.01 4.78
CA ARG A 71 -14.16 -2.32 3.36
C ARG A 71 -13.26 -1.42 2.52
N VAL A 72 -13.19 -0.13 2.80
CA VAL A 72 -12.22 0.78 2.15
C VAL A 72 -10.80 0.29 2.40
N SER A 73 -10.42 0.05 3.66
CA SER A 73 -9.09 -0.49 4.01
C SER A 73 -8.78 -1.79 3.26
N THR A 74 -9.73 -2.72 3.16
CA THR A 74 -9.53 -3.99 2.46
C THR A 74 -9.36 -3.80 0.96
N LEU A 75 -10.11 -2.88 0.35
CA LEU A 75 -9.97 -2.54 -1.06
C LEU A 75 -8.62 -1.88 -1.36
N LEU A 76 -8.13 -1.02 -0.46
CA LEU A 76 -6.85 -0.33 -0.58
C LEU A 76 -5.66 -1.28 -0.40
N TRP A 77 -5.62 -2.01 0.72
CA TRP A 77 -4.38 -2.67 1.17
C TRP A 77 -4.30 -4.13 0.75
N PHE A 78 -5.42 -4.86 0.75
CA PHE A 78 -5.43 -6.30 0.47
C PHE A 78 -5.88 -6.62 -0.96
N LYS A 79 -7.08 -6.19 -1.37
CA LYS A 79 -7.61 -6.50 -2.72
C LYS A 79 -6.91 -5.70 -3.83
N ARG A 80 -6.50 -4.48 -3.50
CA ARG A 80 -5.94 -3.48 -4.43
C ARG A 80 -6.84 -3.26 -5.65
N ASP A 81 -8.12 -3.04 -5.38
CA ASP A 81 -9.15 -2.76 -6.39
C ASP A 81 -9.80 -1.42 -6.08
N TYR A 82 -9.38 -0.40 -6.80
CA TYR A 82 -9.69 1.00 -6.53
C TYR A 82 -10.84 1.54 -7.36
N ARG A 83 -11.46 0.72 -8.24
CA ARG A 83 -12.52 1.15 -9.15
C ARG A 83 -13.64 1.95 -8.48
N ASN A 84 -14.03 1.54 -7.28
CA ASN A 84 -15.11 2.16 -6.50
C ASN A 84 -14.65 2.66 -5.12
N VAL A 85 -13.35 2.63 -4.83
CA VAL A 85 -12.85 2.88 -3.47
C VAL A 85 -12.99 4.35 -3.08
N LEU A 86 -12.76 5.27 -4.03
CA LEU A 86 -12.86 6.70 -3.77
C LEU A 86 -14.29 7.12 -3.43
N ASP A 87 -15.28 6.62 -4.16
CA ASP A 87 -16.69 6.92 -3.90
C ASP A 87 -17.15 6.37 -2.54
N LEU A 88 -16.66 5.19 -2.16
CA LEU A 88 -16.92 4.65 -0.83
C LEU A 88 -16.24 5.49 0.27
N ALA A 89 -14.96 5.82 0.10
CA ALA A 89 -14.20 6.61 1.08
C ALA A 89 -14.80 8.02 1.26
N VAL A 90 -15.23 8.68 0.18
CA VAL A 90 -15.92 9.98 0.25
C VAL A 90 -17.23 9.86 1.02
N ARG A 91 -18.05 8.84 0.74
CA ARG A 91 -19.30 8.61 1.48
C ARG A 91 -19.04 8.38 2.97
N ASN A 92 -18.05 7.57 3.32
CA ASN A 92 -17.68 7.33 4.71
C ASN A 92 -17.23 8.63 5.40
N ALA A 93 -16.41 9.45 4.73
CA ALA A 93 -15.94 10.72 5.29
C ALA A 93 -17.08 11.73 5.52
N LEU A 94 -18.09 11.75 4.64
CA LEU A 94 -19.29 12.56 4.83
C LEU A 94 -20.17 12.01 5.95
N GLU A 95 -20.32 10.69 6.03
CA GLU A 95 -21.08 10.02 7.09
C GLU A 95 -20.48 10.29 8.47
N ALA A 96 -19.16 10.13 8.63
CA ALA A 96 -18.43 10.36 9.88
C ALA A 96 -18.55 11.78 10.45
N ARG A 97 -18.98 12.75 9.63
CA ARG A 97 -19.23 14.16 10.04
C ARG A 97 -20.60 14.36 10.67
N ARG A 98 -21.52 13.39 10.59
CA ARG A 98 -22.84 13.54 11.20
C ARG A 98 -22.74 13.55 12.74
N PRO A 99 -23.63 14.29 13.43
CA PRO A 99 -23.63 14.34 14.90
C PRO A 99 -23.77 12.96 15.56
N GLU A 100 -24.52 12.04 14.95
CA GLU A 100 -24.72 10.68 15.46
C GLU A 100 -23.42 9.86 15.60
N HIS A 101 -22.35 10.21 14.87
CA HIS A 101 -21.05 9.54 14.94
C HIS A 101 -20.02 10.27 15.81
N GLU A 102 -20.41 11.33 16.52
CA GLU A 102 -19.47 12.15 17.30
C GLU A 102 -18.74 11.38 18.40
N HIS A 103 -19.40 10.38 18.97
CA HIS A 103 -18.86 9.52 20.04
C HIS A 103 -18.11 8.29 19.50
N VAL A 104 -18.06 8.10 18.18
CA VAL A 104 -17.43 6.94 17.55
C VAL A 104 -16.01 7.32 17.13
N PRO A 105 -14.95 6.65 17.63
CA PRO A 105 -13.55 7.03 17.39
C PRO A 105 -13.05 6.60 15.99
N LEU A 106 -13.80 6.94 14.94
CA LEU A 106 -13.52 6.58 13.54
C LEU A 106 -13.16 7.78 12.65
N ARG A 107 -13.41 9.01 13.11
CA ARG A 107 -13.22 10.22 12.28
C ARG A 107 -11.80 10.33 11.72
N PHE A 108 -10.79 10.00 12.51
CA PHE A 108 -9.41 10.01 12.07
C PHE A 108 -9.17 8.98 10.96
N ILE A 109 -9.45 7.70 11.22
CA ILE A 109 -9.13 6.62 10.29
C ILE A 109 -9.91 6.73 8.97
N VAL A 110 -11.17 7.14 9.03
CA VAL A 110 -12.01 7.38 7.84
C VAL A 110 -11.43 8.49 6.96
N ARG A 111 -10.96 9.59 7.55
CA ARG A 111 -10.32 10.69 6.81
C ARG A 111 -8.99 10.25 6.23
N ARG A 112 -8.17 9.51 7.00
CA ARG A 112 -6.91 8.95 6.53
C ARG A 112 -7.13 8.00 5.35
N ASN A 113 -8.12 7.12 5.40
CA ASN A 113 -8.44 6.23 4.29
C ASN A 113 -8.87 6.97 3.01
N LEU A 114 -9.57 8.11 3.14
CA LEU A 114 -9.85 8.98 1.99
C LEU A 114 -8.56 9.57 1.40
N ILE A 115 -7.62 10.00 2.25
CA ILE A 115 -6.30 10.48 1.81
C ILE A 115 -5.56 9.37 1.06
N CYS A 116 -5.52 8.16 1.61
CA CYS A 116 -4.89 7.01 0.97
C CYS A 116 -5.55 6.64 -0.37
N ALA A 117 -6.88 6.75 -0.49
CA ALA A 117 -7.56 6.54 -1.76
C ALA A 117 -7.09 7.53 -2.85
N TYR A 118 -6.92 8.81 -2.52
CA TYR A 118 -6.34 9.78 -3.45
C TYR A 118 -4.91 9.41 -3.83
N GLN A 119 -4.10 9.07 -2.83
CA GLN A 119 -2.69 8.75 -2.98
C GLN A 119 -2.44 7.50 -3.84
N LEU A 120 -3.23 6.44 -3.65
CA LEU A 120 -3.06 5.18 -4.37
C LEU A 120 -3.66 5.20 -5.79
N ILE A 121 -4.59 6.12 -6.10
CA ILE A 121 -5.17 6.25 -7.44
C ILE A 121 -4.31 7.15 -8.34
N ASP A 122 -4.03 8.38 -7.89
CA ASP A 122 -3.30 9.39 -8.68
C ASP A 122 -2.60 10.39 -7.74
N PRO A 123 -1.46 10.01 -7.14
CA PRO A 123 -0.81 10.81 -6.10
C PRO A 123 -0.36 12.19 -6.61
N LEU A 124 0.09 12.27 -7.87
CA LEU A 124 0.48 13.53 -8.49
C LEU A 124 -0.73 14.40 -8.80
N GLY A 125 -1.80 13.79 -9.31
CA GLY A 125 -3.05 14.47 -9.63
C GLY A 125 -3.80 15.05 -8.44
N TYR A 126 -3.60 14.48 -7.26
CA TYR A 126 -4.22 14.92 -6.01
C TYR A 126 -3.24 15.52 -5.01
N ALA A 127 -1.99 15.79 -5.39
CA ALA A 127 -0.92 16.17 -4.46
C ALA A 127 -1.30 17.30 -3.50
N ASP A 128 -1.84 18.42 -4.02
CA ASP A 128 -2.24 19.56 -3.19
C ASP A 128 -3.38 19.22 -2.24
N ARG A 129 -4.34 18.40 -2.68
CA ARG A 129 -5.46 17.94 -1.85
C ARG A 129 -4.98 17.00 -0.75
N ILE A 130 -4.06 16.09 -1.06
CA ILE A 130 -3.46 15.17 -0.09
C ILE A 130 -2.71 15.96 0.97
N LYS A 131 -1.87 16.94 0.57
CA LYS A 131 -1.14 17.80 1.50
C LYS A 131 -2.08 18.56 2.43
N ALA A 132 -3.05 19.29 1.86
CA ALA A 132 -4.01 20.05 2.65
C ALA A 132 -4.82 19.17 3.62
N ALA A 133 -5.22 17.97 3.19
CA ALA A 133 -5.96 17.05 4.05
C ALA A 133 -5.10 16.45 5.18
N LEU A 134 -3.81 16.22 4.94
CA LEU A 134 -2.86 15.80 5.98
C LEU A 134 -2.59 16.91 6.98
N ASP A 135 -2.41 18.15 6.51
CA ASP A 135 -2.24 19.33 7.37
C ASP A 135 -3.49 19.54 8.26
N GLU A 136 -4.69 19.41 7.70
CA GLU A 136 -5.95 19.49 8.45
C GLU A 136 -6.07 18.35 9.48
N LEU A 137 -5.69 17.13 9.12
CA LEU A 137 -5.72 15.98 10.03
C LEU A 137 -4.74 16.16 11.21
N GLU A 138 -3.57 16.73 10.97
CA GLU A 138 -2.60 17.11 12.02
C GLU A 138 -3.07 18.24 12.92
N ALA A 139 -3.83 19.20 12.39
CA ALA A 139 -4.40 20.28 13.18
C ALA A 139 -5.58 19.83 14.06
N ASP A 140 -6.37 18.88 13.56
CA ASP A 140 -7.61 18.44 14.20
C ASP A 140 -7.42 17.36 15.30
N PHE A 141 -6.30 16.64 15.28
CA PHE A 141 -6.06 15.50 16.16
C PHE A 141 -4.72 15.63 16.89
N GLU A 142 -4.73 15.29 18.18
CA GLU A 142 -3.49 15.09 18.92
C GLU A 142 -2.79 13.84 18.38
N MET A 143 -1.56 14.00 17.87
CA MET A 143 -0.79 12.92 17.25
C MET A 143 -0.10 12.05 18.31
N VAL A 144 -0.90 11.40 19.14
CA VAL A 144 -0.47 10.43 20.16
C VAL A 144 -0.75 9.02 19.64
N GLY A 145 0.07 8.04 20.00
CA GLY A 145 -0.16 6.64 19.62
C GLY A 145 0.11 6.37 18.13
N GLU A 146 -0.76 5.58 17.50
CA GLU A 146 -0.63 5.08 16.13
C GLU A 146 -0.83 6.19 15.08
N GLU A 147 -1.63 7.20 15.41
CA GLU A 147 -2.06 8.28 14.53
C GLU A 147 -0.87 9.02 13.90
N LYS A 148 0.18 9.27 14.70
CA LYS A 148 1.41 9.93 14.22
C LYS A 148 2.11 9.11 13.13
N TYR A 149 2.10 7.78 13.24
CA TYR A 149 2.73 6.91 12.26
C TYR A 149 1.91 6.86 10.98
N LEU A 150 0.59 6.73 11.08
CA LEU A 150 -0.32 6.68 9.93
C LEU A 150 -0.26 7.96 9.08
N VAL A 151 -0.13 9.12 9.72
CA VAL A 151 0.05 10.40 9.02
C VAL A 151 1.43 10.50 8.36
N GLN A 152 2.50 10.14 9.09
CA GLN A 152 3.85 10.21 8.52
C GLN A 152 4.04 9.20 7.38
N ASP A 153 3.43 8.02 7.44
CA ASP A 153 3.40 7.05 6.34
C ASP A 153 2.82 7.69 5.07
N CYS A 154 1.68 8.35 5.17
CA CYS A 154 1.09 9.06 4.03
C CYS A 154 2.02 10.14 3.47
N ARG A 155 2.65 10.94 4.36
CA ARG A 155 3.58 12.00 3.95
C ARG A 155 4.83 11.45 3.26
N MET A 156 5.47 10.44 3.83
CA MET A 156 6.71 9.89 3.27
C MET A 156 6.48 9.28 1.88
N TRP A 157 5.36 8.58 1.68
CA TRP A 157 4.99 8.05 0.36
C TRP A 157 4.62 9.16 -0.63
N LEU A 158 3.99 10.24 -0.18
CA LEU A 158 3.68 11.37 -1.06
C LEU A 158 4.96 12.06 -1.54
N ASP A 159 5.90 12.34 -0.63
CA ASP A 159 7.19 12.95 -0.97
C ASP A 159 7.96 12.07 -1.96
N PHE A 160 7.94 10.74 -1.75
CA PHE A 160 8.53 9.79 -2.69
C PHE A 160 7.87 9.84 -4.09
N GLU A 161 6.55 9.87 -4.16
CA GLU A 161 5.82 9.96 -5.44
C GLU A 161 6.10 11.28 -6.17
N LEU A 162 6.24 12.38 -5.42
CA LEU A 162 6.64 13.69 -5.95
C LEU A 162 8.11 13.74 -6.39
N GLY A 163 8.91 12.73 -6.06
CA GLY A 163 10.34 12.66 -6.37
C GLY A 163 11.22 13.42 -5.39
N ASP A 164 10.67 13.89 -4.26
CA ASP A 164 11.44 14.48 -3.16
C ASP A 164 12.00 13.37 -2.26
N LEU A 165 13.05 12.73 -2.76
CA LEU A 165 13.66 11.56 -2.11
C LEU A 165 14.31 11.90 -0.77
N ASP A 166 14.78 13.14 -0.59
CA ASP A 166 15.38 13.60 0.67
C ASP A 166 14.32 13.70 1.77
N SER A 167 13.21 14.40 1.49
CA SER A 167 12.10 14.49 2.45
C SER A 167 11.49 13.13 2.77
N ALA A 168 11.31 12.27 1.75
CA ALA A 168 10.83 10.90 1.94
C ALA A 168 11.74 10.10 2.89
N GLN A 169 13.06 10.18 2.69
CA GLN A 169 14.04 9.51 3.55
C GLN A 169 14.01 10.06 4.98
N GLU A 170 14.02 11.38 5.16
CA GLU A 170 14.01 12.01 6.48
C GLU A 170 12.79 11.56 7.30
N ARG A 171 11.61 11.52 6.68
CA ARG A 171 10.38 11.08 7.34
C ARG A 171 10.40 9.60 7.69
N ALA A 172 10.89 8.74 6.81
CA ALA A 172 11.02 7.31 7.10
C ALA A 172 11.98 7.07 8.28
N LEU A 173 13.12 7.77 8.32
CA LEU A 173 14.06 7.69 9.44
C LEU A 173 13.45 8.21 10.75
N ARG A 174 12.59 9.24 10.67
CA ARG A 174 11.84 9.72 11.83
C ARG A 174 10.86 8.68 12.36
N VAL A 175 10.16 7.96 11.48
CA VAL A 175 9.29 6.84 11.85
C VAL A 175 10.09 5.75 12.58
N LEU A 176 11.26 5.37 12.06
CA LEU A 176 12.14 4.40 12.74
C LEU A 176 12.59 4.89 14.12
N THR A 177 12.93 6.18 14.23
CA THR A 177 13.31 6.79 15.52
C THR A 177 12.16 6.76 16.54
N TRP A 178 10.92 6.93 16.09
CA TRP A 178 9.75 6.78 16.97
C TRP A 178 9.53 5.32 17.35
N ALA A 179 9.60 4.40 16.37
CA ALA A 179 9.38 2.99 16.63
C ALA A 179 10.40 2.38 17.61
N GLU A 180 11.65 2.83 17.57
CA GLU A 180 12.66 2.44 18.56
C GLU A 180 12.31 2.91 19.98
N LYS A 181 11.77 4.12 20.13
CA LYS A 181 11.35 4.66 21.43
C LYS A 181 10.11 3.96 21.97
N ASP A 182 9.23 3.53 21.07
CA ASP A 182 7.96 2.89 21.37
C ASP A 182 8.06 1.36 21.20
N ALA A 183 9.24 0.76 21.41
CA ALA A 183 9.51 -0.65 21.10
C ALA A 183 8.63 -1.66 21.86
N GLU A 184 8.00 -1.25 22.97
CA GLU A 184 7.04 -2.08 23.71
C GLU A 184 5.64 -2.08 23.07
N ASP A 185 5.38 -1.14 22.16
CA ASP A 185 4.14 -1.05 21.41
C ASP A 185 4.22 -1.95 20.17
N PHE A 186 3.33 -2.94 20.11
CA PHE A 186 3.29 -3.90 19.01
C PHE A 186 3.11 -3.21 17.65
N ASP A 187 2.37 -2.11 17.62
CA ASP A 187 2.07 -1.41 16.39
C ASP A 187 3.27 -0.59 15.87
N ALA A 188 4.22 -0.21 16.73
CA ALA A 188 5.42 0.50 16.32
C ALA A 188 6.26 -0.30 15.31
N ALA A 189 6.39 -1.62 15.51
CA ALA A 189 7.12 -2.51 14.62
C ALA A 189 6.45 -2.59 13.22
N HIS A 190 5.12 -2.58 13.18
CA HIS A 190 4.34 -2.55 11.94
C HIS A 190 4.70 -1.33 11.08
N TYR A 191 4.76 -0.15 11.68
CA TYR A 191 5.11 1.07 10.95
C TYR A 191 6.60 1.14 10.56
N ALA A 192 7.49 0.58 11.37
CA ALA A 192 8.91 0.48 11.05
C ALA A 192 9.16 -0.37 9.78
N ILE A 193 8.39 -1.45 9.59
CA ILE A 193 8.46 -2.29 8.38
C ILE A 193 8.21 -1.45 7.13
N TYR A 194 7.14 -0.65 7.09
CA TYR A 194 6.85 0.19 5.92
C TYR A 194 7.88 1.29 5.68
N ALA A 195 8.45 1.86 6.75
CA ALA A 195 9.57 2.80 6.63
C ALA A 195 10.80 2.13 5.99
N CYS A 196 11.15 0.90 6.39
CA CYS A 196 12.22 0.13 5.74
C CYS A 196 11.91 -0.18 4.27
N THR A 197 10.65 -0.51 3.94
CA THR A 197 10.22 -0.72 2.55
C THR A 197 10.45 0.53 1.71
N LEU A 198 10.03 1.70 2.20
CA LEU A 198 10.25 2.97 1.49
C LEU A 198 11.74 3.29 1.35
N LEU A 199 12.54 3.07 2.41
CA LEU A 199 13.99 3.32 2.38
C LEU A 199 14.71 2.44 1.35
N CYS A 200 14.28 1.19 1.16
CA CYS A 200 14.77 0.35 0.06
C CYS A 200 14.46 0.99 -1.32
N GLN A 201 13.25 1.54 -1.49
CA GLN A 201 12.87 2.19 -2.75
C GLN A 201 13.64 3.51 -2.98
N VAL A 202 13.86 4.31 -1.94
CA VAL A 202 14.69 5.52 -2.03
C VAL A 202 16.13 5.16 -2.39
N ALA A 203 16.72 4.16 -1.72
CA ALA A 203 18.06 3.68 -2.01
C ALA A 203 18.17 3.15 -3.45
N TRP A 204 17.15 2.46 -3.94
CA TRP A 204 17.05 2.01 -5.33
C TRP A 204 17.07 3.18 -6.33
N GLN A 205 16.26 4.22 -6.11
CA GLN A 205 16.25 5.41 -6.97
C GLN A 205 17.62 6.12 -6.98
N ARG A 206 18.35 6.07 -5.86
CA ARG A 206 19.71 6.63 -5.70
C ARG A 206 20.83 5.72 -6.21
N ARG A 207 20.52 4.47 -6.57
CA ARG A 207 21.50 3.43 -6.92
C ARG A 207 22.50 3.15 -5.77
N ASP A 208 22.01 3.20 -4.54
CA ASP A 208 22.81 2.94 -3.33
C ASP A 208 22.58 1.51 -2.82
N ASP A 209 23.38 0.57 -3.34
CA ASP A 209 23.28 -0.85 -2.98
C ASP A 209 23.57 -1.14 -1.51
N ALA A 210 24.40 -0.31 -0.85
CA ALA A 210 24.71 -0.47 0.56
C ALA A 210 23.47 -0.17 1.42
N SER A 211 22.76 0.92 1.11
CA SER A 211 21.50 1.26 1.77
C SER A 211 20.39 0.25 1.45
N ILE A 212 20.28 -0.27 0.22
CA ILE A 212 19.31 -1.35 -0.08
C ILE A 212 19.54 -2.55 0.84
N ARG A 213 20.79 -2.98 1.01
CA ARG A 213 21.12 -4.09 1.91
C ARG A 213 20.72 -3.80 3.34
N LEU A 214 21.19 -2.68 3.88
CA LEU A 214 20.94 -2.27 5.26
C LEU A 214 19.45 -2.30 5.58
N TRP A 215 18.63 -1.65 4.75
CA TRP A 215 17.20 -1.53 5.03
C TRP A 215 16.42 -2.82 4.74
N ALA A 216 16.84 -3.62 3.76
CA ALA A 216 16.21 -4.90 3.50
C ALA A 216 16.55 -5.95 4.56
N GLU A 217 17.74 -5.91 5.16
CA GLU A 217 18.11 -6.76 6.30
C GLU A 217 17.35 -6.32 7.56
N ALA A 218 17.37 -5.02 7.89
CA ALA A 218 16.63 -4.49 9.05
C ALA A 218 15.12 -4.77 8.96
N GLY A 219 14.50 -4.56 7.78
CA GLY A 219 13.09 -4.87 7.56
C GLY A 219 12.78 -6.36 7.68
N GLN A 220 13.69 -7.23 7.25
CA GLN A 220 13.54 -8.69 7.37
C GLN A 220 13.61 -9.15 8.83
N GLU A 221 14.45 -8.53 9.64
CA GLU A 221 14.53 -8.76 11.09
C GLU A 221 13.22 -8.35 11.78
N LEU A 222 12.72 -7.15 11.49
CA LEU A 222 11.45 -6.62 12.05
C LEU A 222 10.23 -7.49 11.73
N ILE A 223 10.21 -8.15 10.58
CA ILE A 223 9.11 -9.05 10.17
C ILE A 223 9.11 -10.38 10.94
N THR A 224 10.17 -10.69 11.70
CA THR A 224 10.23 -11.93 12.47
C THR A 224 9.16 -11.94 13.55
N GLY A 225 8.10 -12.73 13.35
CA GLY A 225 6.98 -12.84 14.29
C GLY A 225 5.74 -12.01 13.91
N THR A 226 5.78 -11.28 12.79
CA THR A 226 4.61 -10.58 12.25
C THR A 226 3.99 -11.34 11.07
N ASP A 227 2.74 -11.00 10.72
CA ASP A 227 2.03 -11.61 9.59
C ASP A 227 2.18 -10.85 8.27
N HIS A 228 3.20 -9.99 8.14
CA HIS A 228 3.54 -9.22 6.93
C HIS A 228 4.20 -10.09 5.86
N LYS A 229 3.41 -10.96 5.22
CA LYS A 229 3.97 -11.93 4.26
C LYS A 229 4.39 -11.28 2.96
N MET A 230 3.69 -10.24 2.52
CA MET A 230 4.04 -9.53 1.28
C MET A 230 5.36 -8.78 1.44
N GLU A 231 5.53 -7.99 2.50
CA GLU A 231 6.75 -7.21 2.75
C GLU A 231 7.97 -8.12 2.94
N ARG A 232 7.79 -9.32 3.53
CA ARG A 232 8.83 -10.36 3.58
C ARG A 232 9.34 -10.74 2.18
N CYS A 233 8.42 -10.90 1.23
CA CYS A 233 8.76 -11.20 -0.15
C CYS A 233 9.53 -10.03 -0.78
N GLU A 234 9.10 -8.79 -0.51
CA GLU A 234 9.76 -7.58 -1.01
C GLU A 234 11.20 -7.45 -0.50
N PHE A 235 11.44 -7.58 0.81
CA PHE A 235 12.81 -7.55 1.37
C PHE A 235 13.68 -8.68 0.84
N SER A 236 13.14 -9.89 0.70
CA SER A 236 13.86 -11.01 0.09
C SER A 236 14.27 -10.73 -1.36
N LEU A 237 13.45 -9.99 -2.13
CA LEU A 237 13.81 -9.58 -3.50
C LEU A 237 14.86 -8.48 -3.53
N TRP A 238 14.81 -7.51 -2.61
CA TRP A 238 15.87 -6.51 -2.46
C TRP A 238 17.21 -7.16 -2.09
N GLN A 239 17.22 -8.11 -1.16
CA GLN A 239 18.42 -8.88 -0.82
C GLN A 239 18.89 -9.73 -2.02
N ALA A 240 17.98 -10.33 -2.78
CA ALA A 240 18.32 -11.09 -3.98
C ALA A 240 19.00 -10.21 -5.05
N LEU A 241 18.50 -8.98 -5.26
CA LEU A 241 19.10 -8.01 -6.17
C LEU A 241 20.54 -7.67 -5.75
N VAL A 242 20.75 -7.32 -4.48
CA VAL A 242 22.09 -6.99 -3.96
C VAL A 242 23.03 -8.17 -4.10
N ALA A 243 22.62 -9.37 -3.67
CA ALA A 243 23.42 -10.59 -3.81
C ALA A 243 23.81 -10.85 -5.27
N ARG A 244 22.91 -10.59 -6.23
CA ARG A 244 23.22 -10.76 -7.65
C ARG A 244 24.28 -9.78 -8.13
N ARG A 245 24.16 -8.50 -7.78
CA ARG A 245 25.14 -7.45 -8.14
C ARG A 245 26.54 -7.71 -7.59
N GLU A 246 26.63 -8.39 -6.45
CA GLU A 246 27.89 -8.81 -5.84
C GLU A 246 28.43 -10.14 -6.37
N GLY A 247 27.79 -10.75 -7.35
CA GLY A 247 28.21 -12.05 -7.90
C GLY A 247 27.87 -13.26 -7.01
N ARG A 248 27.09 -13.09 -5.94
CA ARG A 248 26.59 -14.17 -5.06
C ARG A 248 25.38 -14.89 -5.67
N GLU A 249 25.53 -15.35 -6.90
CA GLU A 249 24.44 -15.82 -7.77
C GLU A 249 23.62 -16.99 -7.18
N LYS A 250 24.26 -17.92 -6.44
CA LYS A 250 23.55 -19.04 -5.80
C LYS A 250 22.55 -18.54 -4.75
N GLU A 251 22.97 -17.59 -3.93
CA GLU A 251 22.15 -17.00 -2.88
C GLU A 251 21.04 -16.14 -3.49
N ALA A 252 21.40 -15.30 -4.46
CA ALA A 252 20.47 -14.45 -5.19
C ALA A 252 19.30 -15.25 -5.79
N ARG A 253 19.59 -16.37 -6.46
CA ARG A 253 18.55 -17.29 -6.98
C ARG A 253 17.71 -17.92 -5.88
N SER A 254 18.31 -18.28 -4.75
CA SER A 254 17.59 -18.88 -3.63
C SER A 254 16.57 -17.91 -3.05
N LEU A 255 17.00 -16.69 -2.71
CA LEU A 255 16.16 -15.61 -2.18
C LEU A 255 15.01 -15.27 -3.14
N CYS A 256 15.33 -15.04 -4.43
CA CYS A 256 14.34 -14.72 -5.45
C CYS A 256 13.28 -15.83 -5.62
N ARG A 257 13.70 -17.10 -5.61
CA ARG A 257 12.77 -18.24 -5.70
C ARG A 257 11.87 -18.35 -4.47
N VAL A 258 12.42 -18.14 -3.27
CA VAL A 258 11.65 -18.16 -2.02
C VAL A 258 10.58 -17.06 -2.04
N ALA A 259 10.97 -15.83 -2.38
CA ALA A 259 10.06 -14.69 -2.46
C ALA A 259 8.93 -14.93 -3.48
N GLN A 260 9.25 -15.41 -4.68
CA GLN A 260 8.23 -15.72 -5.70
C GLN A 260 7.28 -16.84 -5.27
N THR A 261 7.81 -17.89 -4.63
CA THR A 261 6.99 -19.01 -4.13
C THR A 261 6.03 -18.54 -3.02
N GLN A 262 6.51 -17.69 -2.11
CA GLN A 262 5.69 -17.15 -1.03
C GLN A 262 4.62 -16.21 -1.57
N ALA A 263 4.99 -15.24 -2.41
CA ALA A 263 4.05 -14.32 -3.04
C ALA A 263 2.96 -15.05 -3.85
N GLY A 264 3.31 -16.13 -4.56
CA GLY A 264 2.35 -16.95 -5.31
C GLY A 264 1.33 -17.71 -4.45
N ARG A 265 1.52 -17.78 -3.13
CA ARG A 265 0.58 -18.39 -2.17
C ARG A 265 -0.34 -17.39 -1.49
N LEU A 266 -0.11 -16.09 -1.69
CA LEU A 266 -0.95 -15.03 -1.15
C LEU A 266 -2.17 -14.83 -2.05
N GLY A 267 -3.33 -14.53 -1.45
CA GLY A 267 -4.54 -14.19 -2.18
C GLY A 267 -4.58 -12.73 -2.64
N MET A 268 -3.73 -11.88 -2.05
CA MET A 268 -3.56 -10.49 -2.46
C MET A 268 -2.60 -10.35 -3.66
N PRO A 269 -2.88 -9.44 -4.61
CA PRO A 269 -1.95 -9.13 -5.70
C PRO A 269 -0.69 -8.42 -5.16
N PRO A 270 0.52 -8.75 -5.66
CA PRO A 270 1.73 -8.04 -5.30
C PRO A 270 1.72 -6.55 -5.67
N SER A 271 2.51 -5.76 -4.95
CA SER A 271 2.59 -4.31 -5.11
C SER A 271 3.68 -3.94 -6.12
N ARG A 272 3.79 -2.65 -6.45
CA ARG A 272 4.99 -2.11 -7.09
C ARG A 272 6.28 -2.45 -6.33
N GLY A 273 6.25 -2.39 -4.99
CA GLY A 273 7.38 -2.73 -4.11
C GLY A 273 7.88 -4.17 -4.29
N TYR A 274 7.04 -5.08 -4.80
CA TYR A 274 7.44 -6.43 -5.21
C TYR A 274 8.00 -6.46 -6.64
N PHE A 275 7.33 -5.81 -7.60
CA PHE A 275 7.71 -5.90 -9.01
C PHE A 275 8.98 -5.12 -9.35
N ASP A 276 9.21 -3.98 -8.72
CA ASP A 276 10.40 -3.16 -8.93
C ASP A 276 11.71 -3.93 -8.64
N PRO A 277 11.92 -4.54 -7.45
CA PRO A 277 13.14 -5.31 -7.18
C PRO A 277 13.23 -6.59 -8.01
N LEU A 278 12.11 -7.24 -8.37
CA LEU A 278 12.13 -8.42 -9.23
C LEU A 278 12.59 -8.08 -10.67
N CYS A 279 12.10 -6.97 -11.23
CA CYS A 279 12.56 -6.48 -12.53
C CYS A 279 14.05 -6.11 -12.47
N ALA A 280 14.45 -5.37 -11.42
CA ALA A 280 15.84 -5.01 -11.20
C ALA A 280 16.75 -6.24 -11.08
N TYR A 281 16.31 -7.27 -10.36
CA TYR A 281 17.02 -8.55 -10.22
C TYR A 281 17.27 -9.20 -11.59
N HIS A 282 16.27 -9.22 -12.49
CA HIS A 282 16.43 -9.77 -13.83
C HIS A 282 17.40 -8.95 -14.68
N LEU A 283 17.28 -7.62 -14.67
CA LEU A 283 18.19 -6.73 -15.38
C LEU A 283 19.64 -6.85 -14.88
N ALA A 284 19.85 -7.01 -13.57
CA ALA A 284 21.17 -7.14 -12.98
C ALA A 284 21.93 -8.43 -13.36
N GLY A 285 21.29 -9.37 -14.05
CA GLY A 285 22.01 -10.47 -14.69
C GLY A 285 21.52 -10.72 -16.09
N ASP A 286 21.45 -9.63 -16.85
CA ASP A 286 21.31 -9.59 -18.32
C ASP A 286 20.12 -10.39 -18.85
N GLN A 287 18.97 -10.29 -18.17
CA GLN A 287 17.70 -10.93 -18.57
C GLN A 287 16.59 -9.90 -18.82
N PRO A 288 16.74 -8.97 -19.79
CA PRO A 288 15.73 -7.95 -20.06
C PRO A 288 14.39 -8.53 -20.51
N GLU A 289 14.37 -9.71 -21.16
CA GLU A 289 13.14 -10.41 -21.55
C GLU A 289 12.30 -10.79 -20.31
N ARG A 290 12.96 -11.26 -19.24
CA ARG A 290 12.28 -11.64 -17.99
C ARG A 290 11.79 -10.42 -17.22
N ALA A 291 12.53 -9.31 -17.26
CA ALA A 291 12.05 -8.04 -16.71
C ALA A 291 10.79 -7.58 -17.46
N LEU A 292 10.77 -7.68 -18.80
CA LEU A 292 9.60 -7.34 -19.62
C LEU A 292 8.40 -8.26 -19.33
N GLU A 293 8.63 -9.58 -19.21
CA GLU A 293 7.60 -10.54 -18.81
C GLU A 293 7.03 -10.19 -17.42
N THR A 294 7.90 -9.85 -16.47
CA THR A 294 7.50 -9.42 -15.13
C THR A 294 6.60 -8.18 -15.18
N ARG A 295 6.95 -7.14 -15.94
CA ARG A 295 6.11 -5.95 -16.11
C ARG A 295 4.79 -6.24 -16.81
N ARG A 296 4.77 -7.15 -17.79
CA ARG A 296 3.53 -7.58 -18.46
C ARG A 296 2.61 -8.35 -17.51
N ARG A 297 3.16 -9.17 -16.61
CA ARG A 297 2.41 -9.83 -15.55
C ARG A 297 1.82 -8.83 -14.57
N GLU A 298 2.62 -7.86 -14.11
CA GLU A 298 2.15 -6.75 -13.27
C GLU A 298 0.99 -6.02 -13.96
N ARG A 299 1.14 -5.64 -15.24
CA ARG A 299 0.08 -5.01 -16.03
C ARG A 299 -1.21 -5.82 -16.02
N ALA A 300 -1.13 -7.12 -16.27
CA ALA A 300 -2.30 -7.99 -16.30
C ALA A 300 -3.03 -8.04 -14.94
N LEU A 301 -2.30 -7.89 -13.84
CA LEU A 301 -2.87 -7.84 -12.51
C LEU A 301 -3.55 -6.50 -12.22
N ILE A 302 -2.93 -5.37 -12.58
CA ILE A 302 -3.43 -4.03 -12.21
C ILE A 302 -4.41 -3.44 -13.22
N ALA A 303 -4.41 -3.91 -14.47
CA ALA A 303 -5.22 -3.35 -15.55
C ALA A 303 -6.71 -3.31 -15.19
N GLY A 304 -7.29 -2.10 -15.26
CA GLY A 304 -8.72 -1.90 -15.02
C GLY A 304 -9.11 -1.98 -13.55
N ARG A 305 -8.15 -2.01 -12.62
CA ARG A 305 -8.41 -1.97 -11.17
C ARG A 305 -8.45 -0.55 -10.61
N GLY A 306 -8.36 0.48 -11.44
CA GLY A 306 -8.38 1.88 -11.00
C GLY A 306 -7.08 2.36 -10.36
N GLN A 307 -5.99 1.58 -10.50
CA GLN A 307 -4.64 1.96 -10.04
C GLN A 307 -3.98 2.84 -11.11
N LEU A 308 -4.56 4.02 -11.39
CA LEU A 308 -4.25 4.79 -12.60
C LEU A 308 -2.76 5.16 -12.71
N ALA A 309 -2.16 5.62 -11.62
CA ALA A 309 -0.74 5.98 -11.59
C ALA A 309 0.17 4.76 -11.78
N ASP A 310 -0.12 3.64 -11.13
CA ASP A 310 0.65 2.40 -11.26
C ASP A 310 0.52 1.79 -12.66
N GLU A 311 -0.68 1.80 -13.25
CA GLU A 311 -0.92 1.38 -14.64
C GLU A 311 -0.08 2.22 -15.61
N CYS A 312 -0.08 3.55 -15.44
CA CYS A 312 0.71 4.44 -16.29
C CYS A 312 2.22 4.20 -16.11
N ARG A 313 2.71 4.11 -14.87
CA ARG A 313 4.13 3.87 -14.58
C ARG A 313 4.62 2.55 -15.17
N ASN A 314 3.86 1.47 -14.97
CA ASN A 314 4.16 0.15 -15.54
C ASN A 314 4.24 0.20 -17.08
N GLN A 315 3.33 0.92 -17.75
CA GLN A 315 3.36 1.04 -19.21
C GLN A 315 4.58 1.83 -19.72
N VAL A 316 4.99 2.88 -19.00
CA VAL A 316 6.25 3.58 -19.30
C VAL A 316 7.45 2.63 -19.16
N GLU A 317 7.50 1.82 -18.10
CA GLU A 317 8.57 0.82 -17.90
C GLU A 317 8.60 -0.24 -19.02
N ILE A 318 7.44 -0.72 -19.48
CA ILE A 318 7.35 -1.62 -20.64
C ILE A 318 7.95 -0.96 -21.88
N CYS A 319 7.62 0.30 -22.14
CA CYS A 319 8.17 1.05 -23.28
C CYS A 319 9.70 1.22 -23.18
N ARG A 320 10.22 1.52 -21.98
CA ARG A 320 11.67 1.61 -21.72
C ARG A 320 12.38 0.30 -22.03
N LEU A 321 11.86 -0.83 -21.53
CA LEU A 321 12.46 -2.14 -21.75
C LEU A 321 12.45 -2.53 -23.25
N LEU A 322 11.35 -2.27 -23.96
CA LEU A 322 11.28 -2.54 -25.40
C LEU A 322 12.28 -1.69 -26.20
N ALA A 323 12.40 -0.41 -25.87
CA ALA A 323 13.38 0.47 -26.50
C ALA A 323 14.83 -0.01 -26.24
N GLN A 324 15.15 -0.38 -24.99
CA GLN A 324 16.47 -0.91 -24.63
C GLN A 324 16.82 -2.19 -25.42
N MET A 325 15.83 -3.04 -25.70
CA MET A 325 16.00 -4.28 -26.45
C MET A 325 15.93 -4.10 -27.98
N ASN A 326 15.74 -2.86 -28.48
CA ASN A 326 15.48 -2.57 -29.89
C ASN A 326 14.29 -3.35 -30.46
N LEU A 327 13.24 -3.56 -29.66
CA LEU A 327 12.01 -4.23 -30.08
C LEU A 327 10.94 -3.22 -30.52
N PRO A 328 9.98 -3.62 -31.38
CA PRO A 328 8.86 -2.77 -31.74
C PRO A 328 8.05 -2.34 -30.50
N LEU A 329 7.80 -1.04 -30.35
CA LEU A 329 7.13 -0.47 -29.18
C LEU A 329 5.95 0.47 -29.48
N GLN A 330 5.61 0.71 -30.75
CA GLN A 330 4.61 1.71 -31.16
C GLN A 330 3.23 1.44 -30.54
N ALA A 331 2.81 0.17 -30.50
CA ALA A 331 1.56 -0.23 -29.87
C ALA A 331 1.57 0.00 -28.35
N GLU A 332 2.71 -0.19 -27.68
CA GLU A 332 2.81 0.04 -26.24
C GLU A 332 2.93 1.53 -25.90
N LEU A 333 3.61 2.33 -26.74
CA LEU A 333 3.61 3.79 -26.62
C LEU A 333 2.20 4.36 -26.70
N GLN A 334 1.41 3.93 -27.69
CA GLN A 334 0.02 4.37 -27.84
C GLN A 334 -0.80 4.06 -26.58
N ARG A 335 -0.71 2.83 -26.04
CA ARG A 335 -1.37 2.46 -24.79
C ARG A 335 -0.88 3.26 -23.60
N ALA A 336 0.41 3.58 -23.54
CA ALA A 336 0.98 4.37 -22.46
C ALA A 336 0.46 5.82 -22.51
N TYR A 337 0.33 6.42 -23.69
CA TYR A 337 -0.32 7.72 -23.87
C TYR A 337 -1.79 7.70 -23.45
N GLU A 338 -2.54 6.65 -23.81
CA GLU A 338 -3.93 6.46 -23.38
C GLU A 338 -4.04 6.31 -21.85
N CYS A 339 -3.09 5.61 -21.23
CA CYS A 339 -3.03 5.51 -19.77
C CYS A 339 -2.73 6.86 -19.12
N ALA A 340 -1.73 7.59 -19.62
CA ALA A 340 -1.39 8.92 -19.13
C ALA A 340 -2.57 9.89 -19.25
N ALA A 341 -3.35 9.85 -20.33
CA ALA A 341 -4.51 10.71 -20.54
C ALA A 341 -5.62 10.54 -19.49
N ARG A 342 -5.64 9.43 -18.73
CA ARG A 342 -6.58 9.21 -17.61
C ARG A 342 -6.14 9.88 -16.31
N LEU A 343 -4.89 10.31 -16.19
CA LEU A 343 -4.36 10.97 -15.00
C LEU A 343 -4.73 12.45 -14.99
N ARG A 344 -4.88 13.02 -13.79
CA ARG A 344 -5.10 14.46 -13.63
C ARG A 344 -3.83 15.26 -13.89
N ALA A 345 -2.66 14.69 -13.58
CA ALA A 345 -1.35 15.33 -13.76
C ALA A 345 -0.40 14.46 -14.64
N PRO A 346 -0.64 14.36 -15.96
CA PRO A 346 0.08 13.43 -16.82
C PRO A 346 1.47 13.91 -17.27
N ALA A 347 1.83 15.17 -17.01
CA ALA A 347 2.97 15.84 -17.64
C ALA A 347 4.30 15.07 -17.49
N ARG A 348 4.58 14.52 -16.29
CA ARG A 348 5.77 13.70 -16.02
C ARG A 348 5.84 12.47 -16.94
N TYR A 349 4.76 11.71 -17.02
CA TYR A 349 4.68 10.50 -17.85
C TYR A 349 4.76 10.82 -19.35
N LEU A 350 4.13 11.92 -19.79
CA LEU A 350 4.21 12.35 -21.19
C LEU A 350 5.65 12.73 -21.58
N THR A 351 6.37 13.38 -20.67
CA THR A 351 7.78 13.74 -20.88
C THR A 351 8.64 12.49 -21.05
N ASP A 352 8.44 11.50 -20.18
CA ASP A 352 9.14 10.22 -20.25
C ASP A 352 8.85 9.48 -21.56
N LEU A 353 7.58 9.40 -21.99
CA LEU A 353 7.19 8.73 -23.23
C LEU A 353 7.75 9.42 -24.47
N GLN A 354 7.82 10.74 -24.49
CA GLN A 354 8.44 11.50 -25.57
C GLN A 354 9.96 11.24 -25.64
N ALA A 355 10.63 11.13 -24.50
CA ALA A 355 12.05 10.80 -24.45
C ALA A 355 12.31 9.40 -25.02
N ILE A 356 11.50 8.41 -24.65
CA ILE A 356 11.61 7.03 -25.15
C ILE A 356 11.35 6.97 -26.67
N ALA A 357 10.34 7.69 -27.16
CA ALA A 357 10.02 7.69 -28.59
C ALA A 357 11.18 8.24 -29.45
N ARG A 358 11.94 9.22 -28.93
CA ARG A 358 13.09 9.83 -29.62
C ARG A 358 14.31 8.90 -29.69
N THR A 359 14.49 7.97 -28.75
CA THR A 359 15.63 7.05 -28.78
C THR A 359 15.48 5.95 -29.84
N THR A 360 14.28 5.77 -30.38
CA THR A 360 13.94 4.69 -31.33
C THR A 360 13.62 5.16 -32.74
N ALA A 361 13.59 6.47 -32.97
CA ALA A 361 13.42 7.11 -34.28
C ALA A 361 14.80 7.42 -34.87
#